data_AF-A0AAD8DU49-F1
#
_entry.id   AF-A0AAD8DU49-F1
#
_cell.length_a   1.000
_cell.length_b   1.000
_cell.length_c   1.000
_cell.angle_alpha   90.00
_cell.angle_beta   90.00
_cell.angle_gamma   90.00
#
_symmetry.space_group_name_H-M   'P 1'
#
loop_
_entity.id
_entity.type
_entity.pdbx_description
1 polymer ?
#
loop_
_entity_poly.entity_id
_entity_poly.type
_entity_poly.pdbx_seq_one_letter_code
_entity_poly.pdbx_strand_id
1 'polypeptide(L)'
;MIVYAGYLVLLAHMNPVMRAVSHASFLRYAFEALVLSIYSNGRQPLLCPETMTYCHLRHPKAVLNEFSLDPDNYWNDIAILGVELVVIRILAYFTLKRSVKSSG
;
A
#
# COMPACT_ATOMS: atom_id res chain seq x y z
N MET A 1 -2.71 -5.24 -11.03
CA MET A 1 -2.68 -4.62 -9.68
C MET A 1 -1.34 -4.84 -9.00
N ILE A 2 -0.83 -6.07 -8.92
CA ILE A 2 0.42 -6.41 -8.20
C ILE A 2 1.64 -5.57 -8.66
N VAL A 3 1.80 -5.34 -9.97
CA VAL A 3 2.91 -4.54 -10.53
C VAL A 3 2.96 -3.10 -9.97
N TYR A 4 1.80 -2.53 -9.65
CA TYR A 4 1.66 -1.15 -9.17
C TYR A 4 1.52 -1.05 -7.65
N ALA A 5 1.76 -2.14 -6.91
CA ALA A 5 1.62 -2.18 -5.46
C ALA A 5 2.70 -1.40 -4.70
N GLY A 6 3.76 -0.94 -5.37
CA GLY A 6 4.83 -0.14 -4.74
C GLY A 6 6.05 -0.95 -4.28
N TYR A 7 6.01 -2.28 -4.38
CA TYR A 7 7.16 -3.15 -4.06
C TYR A 7 7.95 -3.65 -5.29
N LEU A 8 7.28 -3.88 -6.43
CA LEU A 8 7.95 -4.29 -7.69
C LEU A 8 8.45 -3.09 -8.49
N VAL A 9 7.63 -2.05 -8.55
CA VAL A 9 7.99 -0.75 -9.11
C VAL A 9 7.85 0.25 -7.98
N LEU A 10 8.97 0.84 -7.55
CA LEU A 10 8.97 1.83 -6.48
C LEU A 10 8.25 3.10 -6.93
N LEU A 11 7.51 3.71 -6.00
CA LEU A 11 6.76 4.96 -6.22
C LEU A 11 7.66 6.09 -6.76
N ALA A 12 8.91 6.14 -6.31
CA ALA A 12 9.89 7.15 -6.70
C ALA A 12 10.38 7.03 -8.15
N HIS A 13 10.25 5.87 -8.80
CA HIS A 13 10.73 5.61 -10.16
C HIS A 13 9.60 5.49 -11.20
N MET A 14 8.35 5.70 -10.79
CA MET A 14 7.20 5.65 -11.71
C MET A 14 7.09 6.92 -12.56
N ASN A 15 6.93 6.74 -13.87
CA ASN A 15 6.48 7.78 -14.80
C ASN A 15 5.05 8.26 -14.42
N PRO A 16 4.61 9.50 -14.74
CA PRO A 16 3.35 10.08 -14.26
C PRO A 16 2.11 9.24 -14.60
N VAL A 17 2.10 8.62 -15.78
CA VAL A 17 1.00 7.75 -16.23
C VAL A 17 0.86 6.53 -15.33
N MET A 18 1.97 5.86 -15.03
CA MET A 18 1.98 4.68 -14.16
C MET A 18 1.60 5.07 -12.72
N ARG A 19 2.01 6.27 -12.29
CA ARG A 19 1.61 6.82 -10.98
C ARG A 19 0.11 7.06 -10.90
N ALA A 20 -0.50 7.63 -11.94
CA ALA A 20 -1.95 7.80 -12.00
C ALA A 20 -2.70 6.46 -11.92
N VAL A 21 -2.20 5.43 -12.61
CA VAL A 21 -2.78 4.07 -12.56
C VAL A 21 -2.60 3.43 -11.19
N SER A 22 -1.45 3.64 -10.52
CA SER A 22 -1.22 3.08 -9.19
C SER A 22 -2.16 3.66 -8.14
N HIS A 23 -2.58 4.93 -8.28
CA HIS A 23 -3.58 5.55 -7.40
C HIS A 23 -4.97 4.91 -7.47
N ALA A 24 -5.29 4.16 -8.53
CA ALA A 24 -6.53 3.38 -8.63
C ALA A 24 -6.37 1.94 -8.09
N SER A 25 -5.18 1.56 -7.65
CA SER A 25 -4.89 0.22 -7.17
C SER A 25 -4.94 0.15 -5.65
N PHE A 26 -5.94 -0.55 -5.11
CA PHE A 26 -6.03 -0.82 -3.67
C PHE A 26 -4.77 -1.46 -3.07
N LEU A 27 -4.05 -2.28 -3.85
CA LEU A 27 -2.83 -2.93 -3.39
C LEU A 27 -1.72 -1.93 -3.05
N ARG A 28 -1.69 -0.75 -3.69
CA ARG A 28 -0.73 0.31 -3.39
C ARG A 28 -0.92 0.81 -1.96
N TYR A 29 -2.14 1.24 -1.63
CA TYR A 29 -2.50 1.75 -0.30
C TYR A 29 -2.40 0.64 0.77
N ALA A 30 -2.79 -0.59 0.43
CA ALA A 30 -2.68 -1.72 1.35
C ALA A 30 -1.23 -2.06 1.69
N PHE A 31 -0.32 -2.02 0.70
CA PHE A 31 1.09 -2.25 0.93
C PHE A 31 1.72 -1.13 1.77
N GLU A 32 1.45 0.14 1.43
CA GLU A 32 1.94 1.29 2.19
C GLU A 32 1.47 1.23 3.65
N ALA A 33 0.18 1.04 3.89
CA ALA A 33 -0.37 0.87 5.24
C ALA A 33 0.22 -0.33 6.00
N LEU A 34 0.47 -1.45 5.32
CA LEU A 34 1.10 -2.63 5.93
C LEU A 34 2.53 -2.34 6.38
N VAL A 35 3.35 -1.78 5.49
CA VAL A 35 4.75 -1.43 5.80
C VAL A 35 4.80 -0.40 6.93
N LEU A 36 3.94 0.62 6.88
CA LEU A 36 3.80 1.61 7.95
C LEU A 36 3.37 0.98 9.28
N SER A 37 2.45 0.01 9.28
CA SER A 37 2.01 -0.66 10.52
C SER A 37 3.12 -1.47 11.20
N ILE A 38 4.07 -1.99 10.41
CA ILE A 38 5.18 -2.81 10.90
C ILE A 38 6.33 -1.91 11.35
N TYR A 39 6.72 -0.94 10.51
CA TYR A 39 7.99 -0.21 10.64
C TYR A 39 7.85 1.26 11.10
N SER A 40 6.64 1.84 11.13
CA SER A 40 6.42 3.22 11.60
C SER A 40 6.30 3.33 13.13
N ASN A 41 6.09 4.54 13.66
CA ASN A 41 5.81 4.86 15.06
C ASN A 41 6.91 4.53 16.07
N GLY A 42 8.16 4.83 15.76
CA GLY A 42 9.25 4.77 16.74
C GLY A 42 9.54 3.35 17.25
N ARG A 43 9.35 2.33 16.40
CA ARG A 43 9.65 0.93 16.72
C ARG A 43 11.10 0.75 17.16
N GLN A 44 11.33 -0.27 17.99
CA GLN A 44 12.67 -0.67 18.41
C GLN A 44 13.53 -1.08 17.19
N PRO A 45 14.86 -0.91 17.25
CA PRO A 45 15.76 -1.36 16.20
C PRO A 45 15.61 -2.86 15.94
N LEU A 46 15.72 -3.27 14.68
CA LEU A 46 15.69 -4.68 14.29
C LEU A 46 16.95 -5.41 14.81
N LEU A 47 16.76 -6.68 15.19
CA LEU A 47 17.86 -7.56 15.55
C LEU A 47 18.71 -7.84 14.31
N CYS A 48 20.01 -7.52 14.40
CA CYS A 48 20.99 -7.87 13.37
C CYS A 48 21.92 -8.95 13.94
N PRO A 49 22.38 -9.92 13.12
CA PRO A 49 23.32 -10.95 13.57
C PRO A 49 24.61 -10.32 14.12
N GLU A 50 25.15 -10.86 15.21
CA GLU A 50 26.40 -10.36 15.81
C GLU A 50 27.62 -10.51 14.89
N THR A 51 27.56 -11.41 13.92
CA THR A 51 28.61 -11.62 12.91
C THR A 51 28.66 -10.54 11.83
N MET A 52 27.67 -9.64 11.77
CA MET A 52 27.62 -8.55 10.80
C MET A 52 28.08 -7.24 11.42
N THR A 53 29.16 -6.66 10.87
CA THR A 53 29.69 -5.36 11.28
C THR A 53 28.84 -4.17 10.79
N TYR A 54 28.02 -4.36 9.76
CA TYR A 54 27.15 -3.34 9.20
C TYR A 54 25.75 -3.89 8.90
N CYS A 55 24.72 -3.17 9.34
CA CYS A 55 23.33 -3.56 9.16
C CYS A 55 22.50 -2.32 8.73
N HIS A 56 22.34 -2.15 7.42
CA HIS A 56 21.65 -0.98 6.84
C HIS A 56 20.19 -0.84 7.33
N LEU A 57 19.49 -1.97 7.46
CA LEU A 57 18.08 -2.03 7.84
C LEU A 57 17.88 -2.14 9.36
N ARG A 58 18.90 -1.85 10.19
CA ARG A 58 18.77 -1.88 11.66
C ARG A 58 17.68 -0.93 12.14
N HIS A 59 17.59 0.25 11.53
CA HIS A 59 16.57 1.22 11.87
C HIS A 59 15.35 1.05 10.94
N PRO A 60 14.14 0.85 11.49
CA PRO A 60 12.91 0.74 10.69
C PRO A 60 12.69 1.90 9.71
N LYS A 61 13.18 3.10 10.06
CA LYS A 61 13.17 4.29 9.18
C LYS A 61 13.95 4.09 7.87
N ALA A 62 15.01 3.29 7.86
CA ALA A 62 15.75 2.98 6.63
C ALA A 62 14.90 2.17 5.65
N VAL A 63 14.07 1.25 6.16
CA VAL A 63 13.10 0.49 5.35
C VAL A 63 12.09 1.45 4.70
N LEU A 64 11.53 2.38 5.48
CA LEU A 64 10.57 3.37 4.96
C LEU A 64 11.18 4.26 3.88
N ASN A 65 12.44 4.67 4.07
CA ASN A 65 13.16 5.49 3.11
C ASN A 65 13.43 4.74 1.79
N GLU A 66 13.77 3.45 1.88
CA GLU A 66 14.00 2.61 0.70
C GLU A 66 12.74 2.53 -0.18
N PHE A 67 11.57 2.34 0.43
CA PHE A 67 10.30 2.33 -0.29
C PHE A 67 9.72 3.72 -0.58
N SER A 68 10.38 4.79 -0.13
CA SER A 68 9.92 6.18 -0.23
C SER A 68 8.50 6.39 0.33
N LEU A 69 8.22 5.81 1.50
CA LEU A 69 6.93 5.90 2.18
C LEU A 69 6.97 6.95 3.29
N ASP A 70 5.89 7.71 3.41
CA ASP A 70 5.76 8.73 4.44
C ASP A 70 5.06 8.13 5.69
N PRO A 71 5.67 8.20 6.89
CA PRO A 71 5.06 7.70 8.12
C PRO A 71 3.69 8.32 8.44
N ASP A 72 3.40 9.52 7.96
CA ASP A 72 2.15 10.23 8.26
C ASP A 72 0.97 9.75 7.37
N ASN A 73 1.24 9.00 6.31
CA ASN A 73 0.21 8.55 5.37
C ASN A 73 -0.66 7.39 5.87
N TYR A 74 -0.31 6.73 6.97
CA TYR A 74 -0.99 5.51 7.42
C TYR A 74 -2.52 5.66 7.49
N TRP A 75 -3.00 6.73 8.13
CA TRP A 75 -4.44 6.97 8.28
C TRP A 75 -5.11 7.36 6.96
N ASN A 76 -4.40 8.07 6.09
CA ASN A 76 -4.89 8.41 4.77
C ASN A 76 -5.07 7.15 3.91
N ASP A 77 -4.11 6.23 3.95
CA ASP A 77 -4.20 4.97 3.21
C ASP A 77 -5.36 4.11 3.70
N ILE A 78 -5.57 4.01 5.01
CA ILE A 78 -6.72 3.30 5.59
C ILE A 78 -8.05 3.93 5.15
N ALA A 79 -8.14 5.27 5.14
CA ALA A 79 -9.34 5.97 4.69
C ALA A 79 -9.64 5.67 3.21
N ILE A 80 -8.64 5.70 2.34
CA ILE A 80 -8.79 5.44 0.91
C ILE A 80 -9.20 3.98 0.67
N LEU A 81 -8.58 3.02 1.35
CA LEU A 81 -8.98 1.61 1.29
C LEU A 81 -10.44 1.41 1.71
N GLY A 82 -10.89 2.10 2.75
CA GLY A 82 -12.28 2.10 3.18
C GLY A 82 -13.23 2.62 2.10
N VAL A 83 -12.87 3.72 1.43
CA VAL A 83 -13.65 4.28 0.32
C VAL A 83 -13.71 3.32 -0.86
N GLU A 84 -12.57 2.76 -1.29
CA GLU A 84 -12.54 1.79 -2.39
C GLU A 84 -13.39 0.56 -2.09
N LEU A 85 -13.37 0.05 -0.86
CA LEU A 85 -14.22 -1.06 -0.44
C LEU A 85 -15.71 -0.72 -0.60
N VAL A 86 -16.13 0.44 -0.11
CA VAL A 86 -17.54 0.88 -0.23
C VAL A 86 -17.93 1.04 -1.70
N VAL A 87 -17.09 1.66 -2.53
CA VAL A 87 -17.33 1.83 -3.97
C VAL A 87 -17.50 0.47 -4.66
N ILE A 88 -16.60 -0.48 -4.41
CA ILE A 88 -16.68 -1.83 -5.01
C ILE A 88 -17.97 -2.53 -4.59
N ARG A 89 -18.39 -2.40 -3.33
CA ARG A 89 -19.66 -2.98 -2.83
C ARG A 89 -20.87 -2.38 -3.54
N ILE A 90 -20.89 -1.06 -3.72
CA ILE A 90 -21.96 -0.35 -4.44
C ILE A 90 -22.02 -0.82 -5.90
N LEU A 91 -20.88 -0.86 -6.59
CA LEU A 91 -20.79 -1.33 -7.98
C LEU A 91 -21.23 -2.79 -8.13
N ALA A 92 -20.79 -3.66 -7.21
CA ALA A 92 -21.19 -5.06 -7.18
C ALA A 92 -22.71 -5.18 -6.97
N TYR A 93 -23.29 -4.43 -6.04
CA TYR A 93 -24.73 -4.42 -5.80
C TYR A 93 -25.52 -4.02 -7.05
N PHE A 94 -25.14 -2.92 -7.72
CA PHE A 94 -25.81 -2.47 -8.95
C PHE A 94 -25.66 -3.46 -10.10
N THR A 95 -24.48 -4.06 -10.26
CA THR A 95 -24.21 -5.06 -11.30
C THR A 95 -25.07 -6.31 -11.08
N LEU A 96 -25.11 -6.81 -9.85
CA LEU A 96 -25.92 -7.96 -9.48
C LEU A 96 -27.42 -7.68 -9.65
N LYS A 97 -27.89 -6.50 -9.22
CA LYS A 97 -29.29 -6.05 -9.39
C LYS A 97 -29.70 -5.99 -10.87
N ARG A 98 -28.81 -5.50 -11.75
CA ARG A 98 -29.06 -5.48 -13.21
C ARG A 98 -29.11 -6.88 -13.78
N SER A 99 -28.18 -7.75 -13.37
CA SER A 99 -28.14 -9.15 -13.84
C SER A 99 -29.42 -9.91 -13.47
N VAL A 100 -29.87 -9.80 -12.21
CA VAL A 100 -31.10 -10.48 -11.75
C VAL A 100 -32.33 -9.96 -12.48
N LYS A 101 -32.42 -8.65 -12.73
CA LYS A 101 -33.54 -8.07 -13.49
C LYS A 101 -33.55 -8.46 -14.98
N SER A 102 -32.39 -8.78 -15.57
CA SER A 102 -32.28 -9.18 -16.97
C SER A 102 -32.61 -10.65 -17.23
N SER A 103 -32.67 -11.48 -16.19
CA SER A 103 -32.93 -12.93 -16.29
C SER A 103 -34.37 -13.33 -15.98
N GLY A 104 -35.27 -12.37 -15.73
CA GLY A 104 -36.69 -12.59 -15.44
C GLY A 104 -37.60 -11.84 -16.38
#